data_AF-A0A353ZU98-F1
#
_entry.id   AF-A0A353ZU98-F1
#
_cell.length_a   1.000
_cell.length_b   1.000
_cell.length_c   1.000
_cell.angle_alpha   90.00
_cell.angle_beta   90.00
_cell.angle_gamma   90.00
#
_symmetry.space_group_name_H-M   'P 1'
#
loop_
_entity.id
_entity.type
_entity.pdbx_description
1 polymer ?
#
loop_
_entity_poly.entity_id
_entity_poly.type
_entity_poly.pdbx_seq_one_letter_code
_entity_poly.pdbx_strand_id
1 'polypeptide(L)' 'MTTTMQAAVVTEFGKDLQIQEVPIPTPGPGEALVKV' A
#
# COMPACT_ATOMS: atom_id res chain seq x y z
N MET A 1 -2.76 17.16 0.06
CA MET A 1 -3.05 15.87 -0.59
C MET A 1 -2.04 14.88 -0.04
N THR A 2 -2.47 13.84 0.68
CA THR A 2 -1.57 12.76 1.11
C THR A 2 -1.18 11.93 -0.11
N THR A 3 0.11 11.69 -0.31
CA THR A 3 0.65 10.96 -1.47
C THR A 3 1.02 9.52 -1.15
N THR A 4 1.01 9.16 0.13
CA THR A 4 1.39 7.84 0.64
C THR A 4 0.30 7.23 1.53
N MET A 5 0.30 5.91 1.66
CA MET A 5 -0.53 5.12 2.57
C MET A 5 0.34 4.16 3.39
N GLN A 6 -0.14 3.74 4.57
CA GLN A 6 0.51 2.70 5.34
C GLN A 6 0.14 1.32 4.79
N ALA A 7 1.14 0.47 4.58
CA ALA A 7 0.97 -0.91 4.14
C ALA A 7 1.91 -1.84 4.92
N ALA A 8 1.45 -3.07 5.16
CA ALA A 8 2.28 -4.14 5.68
C ALA A 8 2.97 -4.85 4.50
N VAL A 9 4.29 -4.74 4.40
CA VAL A 9 5.08 -5.19 3.25
C VAL A 9 6.05 -6.30 3.66
N VAL A 10 6.08 -7.39 2.88
CA VAL A 10 7.10 -8.44 2.98
C VAL A 10 8.36 -7.96 2.27
N THR A 11 9.47 -7.86 2.99
CA THR A 11 10.79 -7.55 2.42
C THR A 11 11.68 -8.78 2.35
N GLU A 12 11.46 -9.77 3.22
CA GLU A 12 12.19 -11.03 3.28
C GLU A 12 11.25 -12.18 3.70
N PHE A 13 11.35 -13.32 3.04
CA PHE A 13 10.50 -14.47 3.34
C PHE A 13 10.82 -15.06 4.72
N GLY A 14 9.78 -15.43 5.46
CA GLY A 14 9.91 -16.01 6.80
C GLY A 14 10.15 -14.99 7.93
N LYS A 15 10.17 -13.69 7.62
CA LYS A 15 10.17 -12.60 8.61
C LYS A 15 8.80 -11.93 8.72
N ASP A 16 8.61 -11.21 9.82
CA ASP A 16 7.40 -10.43 10.06
C ASP A 16 7.21 -9.32 9.02
N LEU A 17 5.95 -8.95 8.80
CA LEU A 17 5.59 -7.84 7.92
C LEU A 17 6.07 -6.51 8.51
N GLN A 18 6.58 -5.64 7.65
CA GLN A 18 7.02 -4.31 8.03
C GLN A 18 5.97 -3.28 7.64
N ILE A 19 5.58 -2.41 8.57
CA ILE A 19 4.72 -1.26 8.27
C ILE A 19 5.56 -0.20 7.57
N GLN A 20 5.16 0.16 6.36
CA GLN A 20 5.86 1.15 5.53
C GLN A 20 4.86 2.13 4.92
N GLU A 21 5.33 3.36 4.68
CA GLU A 21 4.62 4.30 3.82
C GLU A 21 4.96 4.03 2.35
N VAL A 22 3.93 3.71 1.57
CA VAL A 22 4.06 3.44 0.13
C VAL A 22 3.17 4.41 -0.67
N PRO A 23 3.50 4.73 -1.93
CA PRO A 23 2.67 5.60 -2.74
C PRO A 23 1.23 5.09 -2.87
N ILE A 24 0.26 6.00 -2.86
CA ILE A 24 -1.14 5.65 -3.16
C ILE A 24 -1.22 5.24 -4.65
N PRO A 25 -1.79 4.06 -4.98
CA PRO A 25 -1.93 3.63 -6.36
C PRO A 25 -3.00 4.44 -7.11
N THR A 26 -2.82 4.58 -8.43
CA THR A 26 -3.82 5.19 -9.32
C THR A 26 -4.73 4.09 -9.87
N PRO A 27 -6.06 4.13 -9.60
CA PRO A 27 -6.99 3.15 -10.15
C PRO A 27 -7.05 3.17 -11.68
N GLY A 28 -7.16 1.99 -12.30
CA GLY A 28 -7.42 1.83 -13.73
C GLY A 28 -8.91 1.98 -14.09
N PRO A 29 -9.27 1.83 -15.38
CA PRO A 29 -10.66 1.87 -15.82
C PRO A 29 -11.50 0.79 -15.13
N GLY A 30 -12.56 1.20 -14.42
CA GLY A 30 -13.44 0.29 -13.69
C GLY A 30 -12.97 -0.08 -12.27
N GLU A 31 -11.82 0.43 -11.83
CA GLU A 31 -11.33 0.28 -10.46
C GLU A 31 -11.70 1.49 -9.60
N ALA A 32 -11.71 1.31 -8.27
CA ALA A 32 -11.92 2.39 -7.31
C ALA A 32 -10.82 2.37 -6.25
N LEU A 33 -10.36 3.56 -5.83
CA LEU A 33 -9.49 3.70 -4.67
C LEU A 33 -10.34 3.60 -3.40
N VAL A 34 -10.04 2.63 -2.54
CA VAL A 34 -10.79 2.37 -1.30
C VAL A 34 -9.94 2.70 -0.08
N LYS A 35 -10.55 3.33 0.92
CA LYS A 35 -9.96 3.55 2.24
C LYS A 35 -10.33 2.39 3.16
N VAL A 36 -9.31 1.69 3.68
CA VAL A 36 -9.43 0.54 4.59
C VAL A 36 -9.43 0.99 6.05
#